data_AF-A0A5D8YX88-F1
#
_entry.id   AF-A0A5D8YX88-F1
#
_cell.length_a   1.000
_cell.length_b   1.000
_cell.length_c   1.000
_cell.angle_alpha   90.00
_cell.angle_beta   90.00
_cell.angle_gamma   90.00
#
_symmetry.space_group_name_H-M   'P 1'
#
loop_
_entity.id
_entity.type
_entity.pdbx_description
1 polymer ?
#
loop_
_entity_poly.entity_id
_entity_poly.type
_entity_poly.pdbx_seq_one_letter_code
_entity_poly.pdbx_strand_id
1 'polypeptide(L)'
;MKPRHPESHRAHRAGWLRASVLGANDGIVSISGLVVGVAASGATPAVVLASGIAGVVAGAMSMAAGEYVSVQSQADVETADLAKERRELAEQPESELKELAMIWERRGLDPALAREVAVQLTAHDALGSHARDELGITEALRARPLQAALASGAAF
;
A
#
# COMPACT_ATOMS: atom_id res chain seq x y z
N MET A 1 34.19 -9.12 11.92
CA MET A 1 32.85 -8.91 11.33
C MET A 1 31.81 -9.22 12.39
N LYS A 2 31.09 -8.22 12.92
CA LYS A 2 29.95 -8.47 13.83
C LYS A 2 28.81 -9.10 13.02
N PRO A 3 28.11 -10.12 13.54
CA PRO A 3 26.98 -10.70 12.84
C PRO A 3 25.87 -9.64 12.72
N ARG A 4 25.33 -9.46 11.52
CA ARG A 4 24.11 -8.67 11.29
C ARG A 4 23.01 -9.29 12.13
N HIS A 5 22.52 -8.57 13.13
CA HIS A 5 21.30 -8.95 13.84
C HIS A 5 20.14 -8.87 12.82
N PRO A 6 19.48 -9.98 12.46
CA PRO A 6 18.32 -9.90 11.60
C PRO A 6 17.15 -9.41 12.45
N GLU A 7 16.87 -8.10 12.42
CA GLU A 7 15.64 -7.56 12.98
C GLU A 7 14.49 -7.84 12.00
N SER A 8 13.54 -8.67 12.43
CA SER A 8 12.33 -8.92 11.64
C SER A 8 11.27 -7.85 12.00
N HIS A 9 11.13 -6.83 11.18
CA HIS A 9 10.07 -5.82 11.36
C HIS A 9 8.78 -6.30 10.71
N ARG A 10 7.64 -6.23 11.40
CA ARG A 10 6.33 -6.68 10.89
C ARG A 10 5.64 -5.70 9.93
N ALA A 11 6.22 -4.52 9.72
CA ALA A 11 5.65 -3.44 8.89
C ALA A 11 5.26 -3.91 7.48
N HIS A 12 6.06 -4.82 6.88
CA HIS A 12 5.78 -5.43 5.57
C HIS A 12 4.45 -6.19 5.48
N ARG A 13 3.80 -6.53 6.60
CA ARG A 13 2.52 -7.25 6.64
C ARG A 13 1.32 -6.33 6.76
N ALA A 14 1.54 -5.03 7.00
CA ALA A 14 0.46 -4.10 7.32
C ALA A 14 -0.57 -4.00 6.18
N GLY A 15 -0.13 -4.01 4.92
CA GLY A 15 -1.03 -3.87 3.76
C GLY A 15 -2.07 -4.99 3.65
N TRP A 16 -1.64 -6.25 3.58
CA TRP A 16 -2.57 -7.37 3.46
C TRP A 16 -3.36 -7.62 4.75
N LEU A 17 -2.77 -7.36 5.92
CA LEU A 17 -3.47 -7.52 7.20
C LEU A 17 -4.60 -6.49 7.33
N ARG A 18 -4.37 -5.22 6.95
CA ARG A 18 -5.42 -4.20 6.90
C ARG A 18 -6.55 -4.63 5.97
N ALA A 19 -6.21 -5.12 4.77
CA ALA A 19 -7.17 -5.59 3.80
C ALA A 19 -8.02 -6.75 4.36
N SER A 20 -7.41 -7.75 5.00
CA SER A 20 -8.14 -8.86 5.64
C SER A 20 -9.05 -8.42 6.78
N VAL A 21 -8.59 -7.52 7.66
CA VAL A 21 -9.41 -7.04 8.78
C VAL A 21 -10.62 -6.27 8.26
N LEU A 22 -10.44 -5.44 7.24
CA LEU A 22 -11.54 -4.72 6.60
C LEU A 22 -12.54 -5.67 5.94
N GLY A 23 -12.06 -6.66 5.18
CA GLY A 23 -12.87 -7.72 4.57
C GLY A 23 -13.70 -8.48 5.59
N ALA A 24 -13.06 -9.02 6.63
CA ALA A 24 -13.75 -9.78 7.68
C ALA A 24 -14.79 -8.94 8.43
N ASN A 25 -14.45 -7.69 8.76
CA ASN A 25 -15.40 -6.81 9.45
C ASN A 25 -16.63 -6.53 8.59
N ASP A 26 -16.43 -6.23 7.31
CA ASP A 26 -17.54 -5.95 6.39
C ASP A 26 -18.40 -7.20 6.15
N GLY A 27 -17.78 -8.37 5.97
CA GLY A 27 -18.48 -9.66 5.81
C GLY A 27 -19.33 -10.03 7.01
N ILE A 28 -18.78 -9.97 8.22
CA ILE A 28 -19.52 -10.28 9.46
C ILE A 28 -20.74 -9.37 9.61
N VAL A 29 -20.56 -8.05 9.45
CA VAL A 29 -21.65 -7.09 9.69
C VAL A 29 -22.71 -7.18 8.60
N SER A 30 -22.29 -7.17 7.32
CA SER A 30 -23.22 -7.13 6.18
C SER A 30 -24.01 -8.44 6.05
N ILE A 31 -23.37 -9.60 6.17
CA ILE A 31 -24.04 -10.90 6.01
C ILE A 31 -24.91 -11.23 7.21
N SER A 32 -24.49 -10.89 8.44
CA SER A 32 -25.35 -11.05 9.61
C SER A 32 -26.61 -10.20 9.48
N GLY A 33 -26.47 -8.94 9.08
CA GLY A 33 -27.60 -8.05 8.83
C GLY A 33 -28.54 -8.57 7.74
N LEU A 34 -27.97 -9.04 6.62
CA LEU A 34 -28.73 -9.63 5.50
C LEU A 34 -29.53 -10.87 5.96
N VAL A 35 -28.86 -11.82 6.60
CA VAL A 35 -29.47 -13.09 7.05
C VAL A 35 -30.57 -12.83 8.08
N VAL A 36 -30.32 -11.98 9.08
CA VAL A 36 -31.32 -11.61 10.09
C VAL A 36 -32.50 -10.88 9.44
N GLY A 37 -32.24 -9.93 8.54
CA GLY A 37 -33.28 -9.16 7.86
C GLY A 37 -34.18 -10.04 6.98
N VAL A 38 -33.60 -10.94 6.19
CA VAL A 38 -34.35 -11.88 5.36
C VAL A 38 -35.13 -12.87 6.24
N ALA A 39 -34.53 -13.40 7.31
CA ALA A 39 -35.24 -14.29 8.22
C ALA A 39 -36.43 -13.60 8.92
N ALA A 40 -36.27 -12.34 9.35
CA ALA A 40 -37.33 -11.56 10.00
C ALA A 40 -38.54 -11.30 9.09
N SER A 41 -38.38 -11.38 7.77
CA SER A 41 -39.49 -11.28 6.81
C SER A 41 -40.42 -12.50 6.78
N GLY A 42 -40.08 -13.59 7.49
CA GLY A 42 -40.79 -14.86 7.42
C GLY A 42 -40.39 -15.74 6.23
N ALA A 43 -39.26 -15.43 5.58
CA ALA A 43 -38.73 -16.25 4.49
C ALA A 43 -38.39 -17.67 4.96
N THR A 44 -38.48 -18.64 4.04
CA THR A 44 -38.13 -20.03 4.35
C THR A 44 -36.63 -20.18 4.62
N PRO A 45 -36.19 -21.19 5.38
CA PRO A 45 -34.76 -21.43 5.63
C PRO A 45 -33.93 -21.59 4.35
N ALA A 46 -34.51 -22.17 3.30
CA ALA A 46 -33.84 -22.32 2.00
C ALA A 46 -33.57 -20.96 1.34
N VAL A 47 -34.51 -20.02 1.43
CA VAL A 47 -34.34 -18.65 0.92
C VAL A 47 -33.28 -17.91 1.74
N VAL A 48 -33.33 -17.99 3.07
CA VAL A 48 -32.33 -17.36 3.95
C VAL A 48 -30.92 -17.87 3.62
N LEU A 49 -30.75 -19.19 3.46
CA LEU A 49 -29.46 -19.78 3.10
C LEU A 49 -28.98 -19.34 1.72
N ALA A 50 -29.87 -19.37 0.72
CA ALA A 50 -29.53 -18.93 -0.64
C ALA A 50 -29.12 -17.44 -0.66
N SER A 51 -29.84 -16.58 0.06
CA SER A 51 -29.50 -15.16 0.21
C SER A 51 -28.16 -14.95 0.91
N GLY A 52 -27.88 -15.70 1.99
CA GLY A 52 -26.60 -15.63 2.69
C GLY A 52 -25.42 -16.03 1.79
N ILE A 53 -25.53 -17.15 1.07
CA ILE A 53 -24.48 -17.61 0.13
C ILE A 53 -24.28 -16.59 -0.99
N ALA A 54 -25.37 -16.11 -1.60
CA ALA A 54 -25.29 -15.10 -2.65
C ALA A 54 -24.65 -13.80 -2.13
N GLY A 55 -24.99 -13.37 -0.92
CA GLY A 55 -24.41 -12.21 -0.25
C GLY A 55 -22.91 -12.36 -0.02
N VAL A 56 -22.47 -13.51 0.51
CA VAL A 56 -21.05 -13.80 0.75
C VAL A 56 -20.27 -13.74 -0.56
N VAL A 57 -20.75 -14.43 -1.61
CA VAL A 57 -20.06 -14.46 -2.90
C VAL A 57 -19.99 -13.07 -3.54
N ALA A 58 -21.12 -12.36 -3.58
CA ALA A 58 -21.17 -11.02 -4.17
C ALA A 58 -20.30 -10.02 -3.39
N GLY A 59 -20.38 -10.04 -2.06
CA GLY A 59 -19.61 -9.17 -1.19
C GLY A 59 -18.11 -9.46 -1.23
N ALA A 60 -17.69 -10.73 -1.20
CA ALA A 60 -16.29 -11.12 -1.31
C ALA A 60 -15.68 -10.68 -2.66
N MET A 61 -16.41 -10.85 -3.76
CA MET A 61 -15.99 -10.37 -5.08
C MET A 61 -15.88 -8.84 -5.12
N SER A 62 -16.85 -8.13 -4.56
CA SER A 62 -16.85 -6.67 -4.48
C SER A 62 -15.66 -6.16 -3.67
N MET A 63 -15.38 -6.77 -2.51
CA MET A 63 -14.25 -6.42 -1.65
C MET A 63 -12.90 -6.70 -2.30
N ALA A 64 -12.75 -7.85 -2.97
CA ALA A 64 -11.54 -8.16 -3.71
C ALA A 64 -11.29 -7.16 -4.85
N ALA A 65 -12.33 -6.84 -5.63
CA ALA A 65 -12.22 -5.91 -6.74
C ALA A 65 -11.92 -4.47 -6.25
N GLY A 66 -12.62 -4.00 -5.21
CA GLY A 66 -12.42 -2.68 -4.63
C GLY A 66 -11.01 -2.50 -4.07
N GLU A 67 -10.53 -3.49 -3.32
CA GLU A 67 -9.17 -3.46 -2.76
C GLU A 67 -8.10 -3.57 -3.86
N TYR A 68 -8.32 -4.37 -4.91
CA TYR A 68 -7.43 -4.42 -6.07
C TYR A 68 -7.30 -3.05 -6.73
N VAL A 69 -8.42 -2.41 -7.07
CA VAL A 69 -8.42 -1.11 -7.76
C VAL A 69 -7.79 -0.04 -6.88
N SER A 70 -8.09 -0.04 -5.58
CA SER A 70 -7.51 0.91 -4.62
C SER A 70 -5.98 0.80 -4.57
N VAL A 71 -5.44 -0.40 -4.37
CA VAL A 71 -3.99 -0.61 -4.26
C VAL A 71 -3.30 -0.49 -5.63
N GLN A 72 -3.97 -0.84 -6.73
CA GLN A 72 -3.45 -0.62 -8.08
C GLN A 72 -3.33 0.88 -8.38
N SER A 73 -4.31 1.69 -7.97
CA SER A 73 -4.26 3.14 -8.16
C SER A 73 -3.05 3.76 -7.44
N GLN A 74 -2.70 3.25 -6.25
CA GLN A 74 -1.46 3.62 -5.57
C GLN A 74 -0.23 3.24 -6.41
N ALA A 75 -0.16 2.00 -6.91
CA ALA A 75 0.95 1.53 -7.73
C ALA A 75 1.14 2.36 -9.02
N ASP A 76 0.03 2.80 -9.63
CA ASP A 76 0.05 3.63 -10.84
C ASP A 76 0.60 5.03 -10.55
N VAL A 77 0.22 5.65 -9.43
CA VAL A 77 0.79 6.93 -8.97
C VAL A 77 2.28 6.79 -8.69
N GLU A 78 2.69 5.78 -7.92
CA GLU A 78 4.11 5.52 -7.64
C GLU A 78 4.92 5.34 -8.93
N THR A 79 4.36 4.65 -9.93
CA THR A 79 5.00 4.46 -11.23
C THR A 79 5.12 5.76 -12.02
N ALA A 80 4.08 6.59 -11.99
CA ALA A 80 4.07 7.89 -12.66
C ALA A 80 5.09 8.86 -12.04
N ASP A 81 5.17 8.91 -10.71
CA ASP A 81 6.12 9.75 -9.99
C ASP A 81 7.56 9.30 -10.25
N LEU A 82 7.84 7.99 -10.24
CA LEU A 82 9.17 7.46 -10.61
C LEU A 82 9.57 7.77 -12.06
N ALA A 83 8.61 7.80 -12.97
CA ALA A 83 8.85 8.15 -14.37
C ALA A 83 9.14 9.65 -14.53
N LYS A 84 8.45 10.49 -13.75
CA LYS A 84 8.70 11.94 -13.67
C LYS A 84 10.10 12.21 -13.08
N GLU A 85 10.42 11.60 -11.95
CA GLU A 85 11.70 11.72 -11.26
C GLU A 85 12.88 11.32 -12.17
N ARG A 86 12.74 10.21 -12.89
CA ARG A 86 13.76 9.78 -13.85
C ARG A 86 14.02 10.81 -14.94
N ARG A 87 12.98 11.54 -15.38
CA ARG A 87 13.12 12.60 -16.38
C ARG A 87 13.81 13.82 -15.75
N GLU A 88 13.42 14.21 -14.56
CA GLU A 88 14.00 15.35 -13.83
C GLU A 88 15.49 15.13 -13.52
N LEU A 89 15.87 13.93 -13.09
CA LEU A 89 17.29 13.55 -12.91
C LEU A 89 18.11 13.63 -14.20
N ALA A 90 17.50 13.41 -15.37
CA ALA A 90 18.18 13.49 -16.67
C ALA A 90 18.25 14.93 -17.21
N GLU A 91 17.21 15.72 -17.02
CA GLU A 91 17.07 17.05 -17.58
C GLU A 91 17.63 18.15 -16.66
N GLN A 92 17.58 17.96 -15.34
CA GLN A 92 17.87 18.96 -14.31
C GLN A 92 18.73 18.43 -13.14
N PRO A 93 19.85 17.73 -13.40
CA PRO A 93 20.61 17.03 -12.35
C PRO A 93 21.14 17.92 -11.24
N GLU A 94 21.47 19.19 -11.53
CA GLU A 94 21.91 20.14 -10.49
C GLU A 94 20.77 20.58 -9.59
N SER A 95 19.54 20.69 -10.13
CA SER A 95 18.34 21.01 -9.36
C SER A 95 18.01 19.87 -8.42
N GLU A 96 17.96 18.63 -8.93
CA GLU A 96 17.65 17.44 -8.14
C GLU A 96 18.65 17.22 -7.00
N LEU A 97 19.94 17.43 -7.28
CA LEU A 97 20.97 17.33 -6.26
C LEU A 97 20.81 18.37 -5.14
N LYS A 98 20.35 19.58 -5.49
CA LYS A 98 20.03 20.62 -4.52
C LYS A 98 18.77 20.28 -3.74
N GLU A 99 17.76 19.72 -4.39
CA GLU A 99 16.53 19.24 -3.77
C GLU A 99 16.83 18.16 -2.72
N LEU A 100 17.61 17.14 -3.07
CA LEU A 100 18.01 16.08 -2.15
C LEU A 100 18.79 16.63 -0.96
N ALA A 101 19.71 17.59 -1.18
CA ALA A 101 20.41 18.27 -0.09
C ALA A 101 19.43 18.99 0.84
N MET A 102 18.48 19.75 0.28
CA MET A 102 17.46 20.45 1.08
C MET A 102 16.56 19.49 1.88
N ILE A 103 16.24 18.30 1.36
CA ILE A 103 15.50 17.27 2.11
C ILE A 103 16.28 16.87 3.37
N TRP A 104 17.59 16.67 3.25
CA TRP A 104 18.46 16.28 4.35
C TRP A 104 18.73 17.42 5.34
N GLU A 105 18.82 18.67 4.87
CA GLU A 105 18.84 19.86 5.73
C GLU A 105 17.57 19.96 6.58
N ARG A 106 16.38 19.79 5.97
CA ARG A 106 15.10 19.78 6.68
C ARG A 106 14.99 18.67 7.71
N ARG A 107 15.72 17.57 7.53
CA ARG A 107 15.82 16.45 8.48
C ARG A 107 16.85 16.70 9.60
N GLY A 108 17.56 17.83 9.57
CA GLY A 108 18.42 18.30 10.65
C GLY A 108 19.92 18.23 10.38
N LEU A 109 20.36 17.97 9.14
CA LEU A 109 21.77 18.05 8.77
C LEU A 109 22.19 19.50 8.53
N ASP A 110 23.43 19.84 8.89
CA ASP A 110 24.07 21.10 8.48
C ASP A 110 24.17 21.16 6.94
N PRO A 111 24.03 22.35 6.31
CA PRO A 111 24.05 22.47 4.85
C PRO A 111 25.27 21.85 4.16
N ALA A 112 26.46 21.96 4.75
CA ALA A 112 27.67 21.37 4.16
C ALA A 112 27.59 19.84 4.15
N LEU A 113 27.15 19.24 5.27
CA LEU A 113 27.00 17.80 5.39
C LEU A 113 25.84 17.26 4.55
N ALA A 114 24.72 17.98 4.48
CA ALA A 114 23.58 17.60 3.66
C ALA A 114 23.95 17.56 2.16
N ARG A 115 24.76 18.52 1.71
CA ARG A 115 25.31 18.53 0.35
C ARG A 115 26.19 17.31 0.08
N GLU A 116 27.08 16.97 1.01
CA GLU A 116 27.95 15.78 0.90
C GLU A 116 27.13 14.48 0.85
N VAL A 117 26.11 14.35 1.71
CA VAL A 117 25.18 13.21 1.71
C VAL A 117 24.47 13.10 0.37
N ALA A 118 23.93 14.21 -0.15
CA ALA A 118 23.27 14.22 -1.45
C ALA A 118 24.20 13.77 -2.58
N VAL A 119 25.46 14.25 -2.64
CA VAL A 119 26.44 13.79 -3.66
C VAL A 119 26.64 12.28 -3.60
N GLN A 120 26.87 11.74 -2.40
CA GLN A 120 27.17 10.33 -2.23
C GLN A 120 25.95 9.44 -2.55
N LEU A 121 24.74 9.87 -2.15
CA LEU A 121 23.49 9.17 -2.44
C LEU A 121 23.15 9.20 -3.93
N THR A 122 23.27 10.36 -4.58
CA THR A 122 23.08 10.50 -6.04
C THR A 122 24.07 9.63 -6.82
N ALA A 123 25.34 9.57 -6.39
CA ALA A 123 26.36 8.73 -7.03
C ALA A 123 26.10 7.23 -6.86
N HIS A 124 25.50 6.81 -5.74
CA HIS A 124 25.18 5.41 -5.48
C HIS A 124 23.88 4.98 -6.19
N ASP A 125 22.79 5.72 -5.99
CA ASP A 125 21.47 5.45 -6.54
C ASP A 125 20.58 6.69 -6.45
N ALA A 126 20.66 7.57 -7.46
CA ALA A 126 19.89 8.81 -7.49
C ALA A 126 18.38 8.55 -7.43
N LEU A 127 17.86 7.71 -8.34
CA LEU A 127 16.44 7.42 -8.42
C LEU A 127 15.91 6.77 -7.14
N GLY A 128 16.64 5.80 -6.57
CA GLY A 128 16.23 5.16 -5.33
C GLY A 128 16.33 6.06 -4.10
N SER A 129 17.22 7.05 -4.11
CA SER A 129 17.33 8.05 -3.04
C SER A 129 16.14 9.02 -3.10
N HIS A 130 15.82 9.59 -4.27
CA HIS A 130 14.64 10.43 -4.43
C HIS A 130 13.34 9.64 -4.19
N ALA A 131 13.22 8.43 -4.73
CA ALA A 131 12.07 7.56 -4.47
C ALA A 131 11.80 7.36 -2.97
N ARG A 132 12.85 7.16 -2.18
CA ARG A 132 12.71 6.95 -0.73
C ARG A 132 12.55 8.24 0.05
N ASP A 133 13.40 9.21 -0.22
CA ASP A 133 13.60 10.38 0.63
C ASP A 133 12.68 11.55 0.28
N GLU A 134 12.26 11.63 -0.98
CA GLU A 134 11.32 12.61 -1.49
C GLU A 134 9.91 12.02 -1.65
N LEU A 135 9.76 10.94 -2.41
CA LEU A 135 8.46 10.36 -2.77
C LEU A 135 7.89 9.43 -1.68
N GLY A 136 8.70 9.03 -0.69
CA GLY A 136 8.29 8.11 0.37
C GLY A 136 8.04 6.66 -0.09
N ILE A 137 8.43 6.33 -1.32
CA ILE A 137 8.30 5.00 -1.92
C ILE A 137 9.36 4.08 -1.28
N THR A 138 8.89 3.12 -0.50
CA THR A 138 9.75 2.14 0.19
C THR A 138 9.31 0.72 -0.10
N GLU A 139 10.25 -0.23 -0.11
CA GLU A 139 9.93 -1.64 -0.36
C GLU A 139 8.97 -2.23 0.70
N ALA A 140 9.01 -1.70 1.93
CA ALA A 140 8.12 -2.14 3.01
C ALA A 140 6.65 -1.74 2.81
N LEU A 141 6.41 -0.65 2.08
CA LEU A 141 5.08 -0.10 1.81
C LEU A 141 4.63 -0.30 0.36
N ARG A 142 5.41 -1.05 -0.42
CA ARG A 142 5.16 -1.28 -1.84
C ARG A 142 3.76 -1.84 -2.08
N ALA A 143 3.05 -1.24 -3.01
CA ALA A 143 1.72 -1.68 -3.40
C ALA A 143 1.73 -3.14 -3.88
N ARG A 144 0.84 -3.98 -3.32
CA ARG A 144 0.65 -5.39 -3.70
C ARG A 144 -0.83 -5.67 -4.00
N PRO A 145 -1.34 -5.24 -5.16
CA PRO A 145 -2.79 -5.23 -5.44
C PRO A 145 -3.44 -6.60 -5.33
N LEU A 146 -2.85 -7.63 -5.97
CA LEU A 146 -3.37 -8.99 -5.91
C LEU A 146 -3.35 -9.57 -4.50
N GLN A 147 -2.31 -9.28 -3.72
CA GLN A 147 -2.22 -9.79 -2.35
C GLN A 147 -3.31 -9.16 -1.47
N ALA A 148 -3.50 -7.84 -1.56
CA ALA A 148 -4.53 -7.14 -0.79
C ALA A 148 -5.94 -7.59 -1.20
N ALA A 149 -6.20 -7.72 -2.51
CA ALA A 149 -7.47 -8.18 -3.05
C ALA A 149 -7.84 -9.59 -2.56
N LEU A 150 -6.92 -10.55 -2.67
CA LEU A 150 -7.15 -11.91 -2.20
C LEU A 150 -7.29 -11.96 -0.67
N ALA A 151 -6.48 -11.20 0.05
CA ALA A 151 -6.53 -11.14 1.52
C ALA A 151 -7.83 -10.54 2.04
N SER A 152 -8.38 -9.53 1.36
CA SER A 152 -9.67 -8.91 1.66
C SER A 152 -10.83 -9.83 1.30
N GLY A 153 -10.90 -10.28 0.06
CA GLY A 153 -12.01 -11.12 -0.43
C GLY A 153 -12.08 -12.50 0.22
N ALA A 154 -10.95 -13.10 0.60
CA ALA A 154 -10.96 -14.38 1.32
C ALA A 154 -11.32 -14.24 2.81
N ALA A 155 -11.15 -13.05 3.39
CA ALA A 155 -11.49 -12.79 4.78
C ALA A 155 -12.95 -12.34 4.97
N PHE A 156 -13.56 -11.79 3.92
CA PHE A 156 -14.98 -11.47 3.84
C PHE A 156 -15.86 -12.73 3.96
#